data_AF-A0A2I0A7D3-F1
#
_entry.id   AF-A0A2I0A7D3-F1
#
_cell.length_a   1.000
_cell.length_b   1.000
_cell.length_c   1.000
_cell.angle_alpha   90.00
_cell.angle_beta   90.00
_cell.angle_gamma   90.00
#
_symmetry.space_group_name_H-M   'P 1'
#
loop_
_entity.id
_entity.type
_entity.pdbx_description
1 polymer ?
#
loop_
_entity_poly.entity_id
_entity_poly.type
_entity_poly.pdbx_seq_one_letter_code
_entity_poly.pdbx_strand_id
1 'polypeptide(L)'
;MATSGHLLPFLLLLLSTAAGAAAASDSSWEVIADAYDNSFVQIVGDLAVTYNALIKGLSFCRTVQASSLRSPGSDVVRYRVGLFATNPGAPAKRLSFMATADVVGSTISGGSVVVKSFKILGFVHSLLPYDGSKVTCYFN
;
A
#
# COMPACT_ATOMS: atom_id res chain seq x y z
N MET A 1 36.74 -48.58 24.33
CA MET A 1 36.60 -48.87 22.89
C MET A 1 35.11 -48.95 22.59
N ALA A 2 34.66 -48.27 21.53
CA ALA A 2 33.29 -48.18 20.98
C ALA A 2 32.21 -47.47 21.83
N THR A 3 32.07 -46.17 21.56
CA THR A 3 30.85 -45.35 21.72
C THR A 3 29.72 -45.87 20.82
N SER A 4 28.50 -46.00 21.34
CA SER A 4 27.31 -46.17 20.50
C SER A 4 26.04 -45.72 21.22
N GLY A 5 25.17 -45.07 20.47
CA GLY A 5 23.79 -44.79 20.85
C GLY A 5 23.54 -43.30 21.05
N HIS A 6 22.85 -42.70 20.08
CA HIS A 6 21.89 -41.57 20.18
C HIS A 6 22.02 -40.60 18.99
N LEU A 7 21.88 -41.09 17.75
CA LEU A 7 21.77 -40.23 16.56
C LEU A 7 20.58 -40.60 15.67
N LEU A 8 19.49 -41.10 16.26
CA LEU A 8 18.30 -41.54 15.50
C LEU A 8 16.98 -40.81 15.80
N PRO A 9 16.74 -40.09 16.92
CA PRO A 9 15.48 -39.37 17.07
C PRO A 9 15.50 -37.95 16.46
N PHE A 10 16.68 -37.40 16.14
CA PHE A 10 16.78 -36.00 15.68
C PHE A 10 16.56 -35.80 14.18
N LEU A 11 16.64 -36.86 13.39
CA LEU A 11 16.51 -36.79 11.92
C LEU A 11 15.06 -36.88 11.43
N LEU A 12 14.12 -37.35 12.25
CA LEU A 12 12.69 -37.44 11.90
C LEU A 12 11.91 -36.14 12.15
N LEU A 13 12.47 -35.19 12.91
CA LEU A 13 11.86 -33.87 13.14
C LEU A 13 12.14 -32.87 12.01
N LEU A 14 13.08 -33.18 11.12
CA LEU A 14 13.44 -32.32 9.98
C LEU A 14 12.61 -32.60 8.70
N LEU A 15 11.80 -33.66 8.69
CA LEU A 15 11.00 -34.05 7.51
C LEU A 15 9.53 -33.60 7.55
N SER A 16 9.03 -33.07 8.68
CA SER A 16 7.65 -32.58 8.80
C SER A 16 7.48 -31.11 8.43
N THR A 17 8.54 -30.37 8.11
CA THR A 17 8.46 -28.97 7.64
C THR A 17 8.54 -28.84 6.11
N ALA A 18 8.69 -29.96 5.39
CA ALA A 18 8.64 -30.02 3.93
C ALA A 18 7.28 -30.55 3.47
N ALA A 19 6.19 -29.88 3.86
CA ALA A 19 4.86 -30.16 3.35
C ALA A 19 4.16 -28.85 3.00
N GLY A 20 4.31 -28.47 1.73
CA GLY A 20 3.37 -27.62 1.01
C GLY A 20 3.03 -26.29 1.69
N ALA A 21 3.84 -25.27 1.42
CA ALA A 21 3.29 -23.93 1.26
C ALA A 21 2.36 -23.96 0.02
N ALA A 22 1.18 -24.57 0.18
CA ALA A 22 0.03 -24.20 -0.61
C ALA A 22 -0.18 -22.72 -0.31
N ALA A 23 0.21 -21.87 -1.26
CA ALA A 23 -0.04 -20.45 -1.21
C ALA A 23 -1.54 -20.28 -0.99
N ALA A 24 -1.90 -19.98 0.26
CA ALA A 24 -3.22 -19.50 0.60
C ALA A 24 -3.43 -18.27 -0.28
N SER A 25 -4.33 -18.39 -1.26
CA SER A 25 -4.90 -17.26 -1.97
C SER A 25 -5.84 -16.52 -1.00
N ASP A 26 -5.28 -16.07 0.13
CA ASP A 26 -5.98 -15.23 1.08
C ASP A 26 -5.95 -13.82 0.51
N SER A 27 -7.11 -13.37 0.04
CA SER A 27 -7.41 -11.99 -0.37
C SER A 27 -7.33 -11.04 0.84
N SER A 28 -6.14 -10.96 1.42
CA SER A 28 -5.77 -10.06 2.50
C SER A 28 -5.12 -8.82 1.90
N TRP A 29 -5.28 -7.69 2.59
CA TRP A 29 -4.60 -6.46 2.18
C TRP A 29 -3.09 -6.62 2.41
N GLU A 30 -2.32 -6.50 1.36
CA GLU A 30 -0.87 -6.48 1.40
C GLU A 30 -0.40 -5.06 1.73
N VAL A 31 0.39 -4.91 2.79
CA VAL A 31 0.97 -3.61 3.16
C VAL A 31 2.10 -3.27 2.18
N ILE A 32 2.06 -2.07 1.61
CA ILE A 32 3.13 -1.57 0.76
C ILE A 32 4.13 -0.86 1.68
N ALA A 33 5.26 -1.52 1.93
CA ALA A 33 6.37 -0.92 2.68
C ALA A 33 6.83 0.39 2.03
N ASP A 34 7.29 1.32 2.86
CA ASP A 34 7.85 2.60 2.44
C ASP A 34 6.92 3.38 1.48
N ALA A 35 5.61 3.34 1.75
CA ALA A 35 4.59 4.06 0.98
C ALA A 35 4.93 5.56 0.78
N TYR A 36 5.69 6.14 1.72
CA TYR A 36 6.19 7.52 1.67
C TYR A 36 7.13 7.82 0.48
N ASP A 37 7.90 6.82 0.05
CA ASP A 37 8.91 6.93 -1.02
C ASP A 37 8.50 6.18 -2.30
N ASN A 38 7.44 5.38 -2.23
CA ASN A 38 6.90 4.68 -3.39
C ASN A 38 6.12 5.64 -4.31
N SER A 39 6.72 5.97 -5.46
CA SER A 39 6.16 6.93 -6.43
C SER A 39 4.76 6.57 -6.92
N PHE A 40 4.47 5.28 -7.08
CA PHE A 40 3.17 4.83 -7.57
C PHE A 40 2.05 5.14 -6.59
N VAL A 41 2.24 4.88 -5.30
CA VAL A 41 1.20 5.18 -4.28
C VAL A 41 1.10 6.69 -3.98
N GLN A 42 2.14 7.48 -4.26
CA GLN A 42 2.03 8.93 -4.28
C GLN A 42 1.10 9.39 -5.42
N ILE A 43 1.24 8.84 -6.62
CA ILE A 43 0.34 9.11 -7.76
C ILE A 43 -1.10 8.72 -7.42
N VAL A 44 -1.31 7.55 -6.82
CA VAL A 44 -2.66 7.11 -6.39
C VAL A 44 -3.26 8.09 -5.39
N GLY A 45 -2.47 8.61 -4.45
CA GLY A 45 -2.90 9.63 -3.49
C GLY A 45 -3.25 10.96 -4.15
N ASP A 46 -2.45 11.41 -5.10
CA ASP A 46 -2.68 12.64 -5.85
C ASP A 46 -3.96 12.55 -6.71
N LEU A 47 -4.15 11.43 -7.42
CA LEU A 47 -5.38 11.15 -8.15
C LEU A 47 -6.59 11.12 -7.22
N ALA A 48 -6.46 10.55 -6.02
CA ALA A 48 -7.54 10.50 -5.05
C ALA A 48 -7.97 11.91 -4.58
N VAL A 49 -7.01 12.82 -4.39
CA VAL A 49 -7.32 14.22 -4.02
C VAL A 49 -7.91 14.97 -5.22
N THR A 50 -7.27 14.88 -6.38
CA THR A 50 -7.65 15.59 -7.61
C THR A 50 -9.07 15.22 -8.07
N TYR A 51 -9.41 13.93 -8.06
CA TYR A 51 -10.69 13.44 -8.57
C TYR A 51 -11.80 13.38 -7.51
N ASN A 52 -11.53 13.76 -6.26
CA ASN A 52 -12.57 13.80 -5.25
C ASN A 52 -13.26 15.17 -5.19
N ALA A 53 -14.52 15.20 -5.64
CA ALA A 53 -15.36 16.40 -5.64
C ALA A 53 -15.68 16.96 -4.25
N LEU A 54 -15.52 16.19 -3.16
CA LEU A 54 -15.86 16.61 -1.80
C LEU A 54 -14.81 17.52 -1.15
N ILE A 55 -13.57 17.52 -1.65
CA ILE A 55 -12.46 18.26 -1.06
C ILE A 55 -11.85 19.27 -2.03
N LYS A 56 -12.70 19.84 -2.90
CA LYS A 56 -12.30 20.92 -3.83
C LYS A 56 -11.53 22.01 -3.09
N GLY A 57 -10.32 22.31 -3.56
CA GLY A 57 -9.44 23.33 -3.00
C GLY A 57 -8.37 22.80 -2.04
N LEU A 58 -8.32 21.49 -1.78
CA LEU A 58 -7.14 20.87 -1.18
C LEU A 58 -6.18 20.39 -2.28
N SER A 59 -4.89 20.54 -2.02
CA SER A 59 -3.81 19.96 -2.80
C SER A 59 -3.24 18.75 -2.08
N PHE A 60 -2.92 17.71 -2.85
CA PHE A 60 -2.20 16.57 -2.34
C PHE A 60 -0.86 17.00 -1.73
N CYS A 61 -0.53 16.42 -0.58
CA CYS A 61 0.74 16.69 0.12
C CYS A 61 1.62 15.44 0.12
N ARG A 62 1.08 14.31 0.58
CA ARG A 62 1.84 13.06 0.73
C ARG A 62 0.95 11.85 0.97
N THR A 63 1.31 10.69 0.44
CA THR A 63 0.87 9.39 0.96
C THR A 63 1.87 8.91 2.02
N VAL A 64 1.38 8.48 3.19
CA VAL A 64 2.19 7.99 4.33
C VAL A 64 1.94 6.52 4.66
N GLN A 65 0.83 5.96 4.18
CA GLN A 65 0.48 4.55 4.34
C GLN A 65 -0.17 4.07 3.07
N ALA A 66 0.10 2.83 2.67
CA ALA A 66 -0.59 2.21 1.55
C ALA A 66 -0.73 0.71 1.74
N SER A 67 -1.83 0.16 1.25
CA SER A 67 -2.00 -1.26 1.08
C SER A 67 -2.71 -1.55 -0.24
N SER A 68 -2.46 -2.74 -0.79
CA SER A 68 -3.10 -3.23 -2.00
C SER A 68 -3.83 -4.53 -1.76
N LEU A 69 -4.90 -4.73 -2.50
CA LEU A 69 -5.65 -5.97 -2.56
C LEU A 69 -5.78 -6.34 -4.04
N ARG A 70 -5.12 -7.43 -4.43
CA ARG A 70 -5.22 -8.00 -5.77
C ARG A 70 -6.22 -9.15 -5.74
N SER A 71 -7.27 -9.04 -6.55
CA SER A 71 -8.19 -10.16 -6.73
C SER A 71 -7.57 -11.16 -7.73
N PRO A 72 -7.51 -12.46 -7.39
CA PRO A 72 -7.03 -13.47 -8.33
C PRO A 72 -7.82 -13.43 -9.64
N GLY A 73 -7.12 -13.44 -10.78
CA GLY A 73 -7.75 -13.40 -12.10
C GLY A 73 -8.30 -12.02 -12.53
N SER A 74 -7.99 -10.95 -11.80
CA SER A 74 -8.38 -9.58 -12.15
C SER A 74 -7.16 -8.69 -12.42
N ASP A 75 -7.26 -7.87 -13.47
CA ASP A 75 -6.30 -6.79 -13.74
C ASP A 75 -6.51 -5.56 -12.83
N VAL A 76 -7.59 -5.57 -12.05
CA VAL A 76 -7.90 -4.52 -11.08
C VAL A 76 -7.15 -4.79 -9.78
N VAL A 77 -6.35 -3.82 -9.35
CA VAL A 77 -5.76 -3.81 -8.02
C VAL A 77 -6.45 -2.72 -7.22
N ARG A 78 -7.00 -3.08 -6.06
CA ARG A 78 -7.61 -2.13 -5.15
C ARG A 78 -6.54 -1.58 -4.21
N TYR A 79 -6.42 -0.27 -4.16
CA TYR A 79 -5.49 0.43 -3.27
C TYR A 79 -6.25 1.12 -2.15
N ARG A 80 -5.65 1.14 -0.96
CA ARG A 80 -6.05 1.96 0.17
C ARG A 80 -4.84 2.80 0.56
N VAL A 81 -4.98 4.12 0.51
CA VAL A 81 -3.87 5.06 0.71
C VAL A 81 -4.20 6.10 1.77
N GLY A 82 -3.38 6.13 2.82
CA GLY A 82 -3.42 7.12 3.89
C GLY A 82 -2.60 8.31 3.49
N LEU A 83 -3.25 9.46 3.32
CA LEU A 83 -2.63 10.63 2.75
C LEU A 83 -2.91 11.88 3.56
N PHE A 84 -2.06 12.87 3.38
CA PHE A 84 -2.28 14.24 3.79
C PHE A 84 -2.60 15.09 2.56
N ALA A 85 -3.52 16.02 2.74
CA ALA A 85 -3.79 17.10 1.80
C ALA A 85 -3.83 18.43 2.57
N THR A 86 -3.56 19.53 1.89
CA THR A 86 -3.52 20.86 2.51
C THR A 86 -4.08 21.92 1.59
N ASN A 87 -4.50 23.05 2.16
CA ASN A 87 -4.91 24.19 1.34
C ASN A 87 -3.64 24.86 0.77
N PRO A 88 -3.55 25.14 -0.54
CA PRO A 88 -2.41 25.82 -1.15
C PRO A 88 -1.99 27.11 -0.43
N GLY A 89 -2.95 27.87 0.11
CA GLY A 89 -2.70 29.11 0.84
C GLY A 89 -2.37 28.94 2.33
N ALA A 90 -2.47 27.73 2.88
CA ALA A 90 -2.24 27.45 4.29
C ALA A 90 -1.57 26.08 4.51
N PRO A 91 -0.33 25.88 4.03
CA PRO A 91 0.36 24.58 4.05
C PRO A 91 0.61 24.01 5.45
N ALA A 92 0.56 24.85 6.49
CA ALA A 92 0.64 24.43 7.88
C ALA A 92 -0.64 23.69 8.37
N LYS A 93 -1.78 23.90 7.69
CA LYS A 93 -3.05 23.24 8.00
C LYS A 93 -3.20 22.01 7.11
N ARG A 94 -2.58 20.91 7.54
CA ARG A 94 -2.66 19.61 6.87
C ARG A 94 -3.85 18.83 7.43
N LEU A 95 -4.59 18.19 6.53
CA LEU A 95 -5.71 17.32 6.85
C LEU A 95 -5.37 15.91 6.37
N SER A 96 -5.71 14.91 7.18
CA SER A 96 -5.42 13.51 6.88
C SER A 96 -6.66 12.78 6.41
N PHE A 97 -6.47 11.90 5.44
CA PHE A 97 -7.54 11.19 4.77
C PHE A 97 -7.17 9.73 4.52
N MET A 98 -8.20 8.90 4.50
CA MET A 98 -8.15 7.57 3.93
C MET A 98 -8.88 7.56 2.60
N ALA A 99 -8.16 7.24 1.53
CA ALA A 99 -8.75 7.00 0.21
C ALA A 99 -8.67 5.52 -0.14
N THR A 100 -9.72 5.00 -0.78
CA THR A 100 -9.72 3.68 -1.41
C THR A 100 -10.09 3.83 -2.87
N ALA A 101 -9.32 3.23 -3.76
CA ALA A 101 -9.51 3.33 -5.20
C ALA A 101 -9.22 1.99 -5.90
N ASP A 102 -9.99 1.69 -6.93
CA ASP A 102 -9.66 0.64 -7.89
C ASP A 102 -8.77 1.23 -8.97
N VAL A 103 -7.64 0.57 -9.22
CA VAL A 103 -6.65 0.98 -10.22
C VAL A 103 -6.46 -0.16 -11.18
N VAL A 104 -6.62 0.14 -12.47
CA VAL A 104 -6.25 -0.77 -13.56
C VAL A 104 -4.99 -0.22 -14.18
N GLY A 105 -3.93 -1.01 -14.15
CA GLY A 105 -2.64 -0.61 -14.68
C GLY A 105 -1.96 -1.72 -15.43
N SER A 106 -0.91 -1.37 -16.17
CA SER A 106 -0.03 -2.34 -16.80
C SER A 106 1.40 -1.92 -16.56
N THR A 107 2.23 -2.87 -16.13
CA THR A 107 3.68 -2.66 -16.06
C THR A 107 4.22 -2.68 -17.48
N ILE A 108 4.92 -1.62 -17.89
CA ILE A 108 5.58 -1.56 -19.19
C ILE A 108 7.03 -2.03 -19.07
N SER A 109 7.63 -2.41 -20.20
CA SER A 109 9.06 -2.73 -20.28
C SER A 109 9.89 -1.56 -19.74
N GLY A 110 10.65 -1.79 -18.68
CA GLY A 110 11.34 -0.74 -17.91
C GLY A 110 10.84 -0.59 -16.47
N GLY A 111 9.84 -1.37 -16.05
CA GLY A 111 9.38 -1.40 -14.66
C GLY A 111 8.44 -0.25 -14.26
N SER A 112 8.19 0.69 -15.17
CA SER A 112 7.20 1.75 -14.97
C SER A 112 5.78 1.20 -15.02
N VAL A 113 4.87 1.79 -14.26
CA VAL A 113 3.45 1.41 -14.22
C VAL A 113 2.63 2.49 -14.92
N VAL A 114 1.85 2.08 -15.93
CA VAL A 114 0.88 2.97 -16.60
C VAL A 114 -0.50 2.72 -16.02
N VAL A 115 -1.14 3.76 -15.48
CA VAL A 115 -2.53 3.70 -14.99
C VAL A 115 -3.47 3.87 -16.19
N LYS A 116 -4.25 2.84 -16.51
CA LYS A 116 -5.27 2.84 -17.57
C LYS A 116 -6.61 3.35 -17.08
N SER A 117 -6.97 3.04 -15.83
CA SER A 117 -8.22 3.46 -15.21
C SER A 117 -8.05 3.66 -13.72
N PHE A 118 -8.73 4.67 -13.18
CA PHE A 118 -8.73 5.02 -11.77
C PHE A 118 -10.16 5.32 -11.33
N LYS A 119 -10.63 4.63 -10.28
CA LYS A 119 -11.96 4.83 -9.72
C LYS A 119 -11.88 4.97 -8.21
N ILE A 120 -12.23 6.15 -7.71
CA ILE A 120 -12.39 6.37 -6.26
C ILE A 120 -13.61 5.60 -5.77
N LEU A 121 -13.41 4.79 -4.73
CA LEU A 121 -14.48 4.03 -4.06
C LEU A 121 -14.89 4.68 -2.73
N GLY A 122 -13.93 5.27 -2.03
CA GLY A 122 -14.17 5.91 -0.75
C GLY A 122 -13.09 6.93 -0.45
N PHE A 123 -13.49 8.01 0.22
CA PHE A 123 -12.60 9.04 0.68
C PHE A 123 -13.14 9.65 1.96
N VAL A 124 -12.44 9.44 3.07
CA VAL A 124 -12.91 9.83 4.40
C VAL A 124 -11.82 10.57 5.14
N HIS A 125 -12.20 11.63 5.85
CA HIS A 125 -11.29 12.28 6.79
C HIS A 125 -10.97 11.31 7.92
N SER A 126 -9.69 11.13 8.23
CA SER A 126 -9.23 10.12 9.18
C SER A 126 -8.01 10.63 9.93
N LEU A 127 -7.95 10.39 11.23
CA LEU A 127 -6.76 10.69 12.03
C LEU A 127 -5.75 9.56 11.82
N LEU A 128 -4.75 9.83 10.98
CA LEU A 128 -3.65 8.89 10.78
C LEU A 128 -2.71 8.93 11.99
N PRO A 129 -2.07 7.81 12.36
CA PRO A 129 -1.10 7.75 13.47
C PRO A 129 0.22 8.49 13.18
N TYR A 130 0.19 9.42 12.22
CA TYR A 130 1.32 10.24 11.80
C TYR A 130 1.08 11.66 12.28
N ASP A 131 2.10 12.24 12.93
CA ASP A 131 2.12 13.66 13.25
C ASP A 131 2.21 14.45 11.94
N GLY A 132 1.07 14.99 11.52
CA GLY A 132 0.96 15.78 10.29
C GLY A 132 1.94 16.94 10.23
N SER A 133 2.42 17.47 11.35
CA SER A 133 3.42 18.56 11.38
C SER A 133 4.80 18.12 10.87
N LYS A 134 5.13 16.83 11.00
CA LYS A 134 6.42 16.23 10.58
C LYS A 134 6.41 15.70 9.15
N VAL A 135 5.26 15.70 8.47
CA VAL A 135 5.14 15.26 7.09
C VAL A 135 5.60 16.37 6.15
N THR A 136 6.70 16.16 5.44
CA THR A 136 7.16 17.08 4.39
C THR A 136 6.30 16.91 3.15
N CYS A 137 5.51 17.92 2.81
CA CYS A 137 4.77 17.99 1.55
C CYS A 137 5.73 18.32 0.40
N TYR A 138 5.52 17.70 -0.76
CA TYR A 138 6.13 18.15 -2.00
C TYR A 138 5.11 18.98 -2.76
N PHE A 139 5.30 20.29 -2.79
CA PHE A 139 4.57 21.17 -3.69
C PHE A 139 5.35 21.19 -5.00
N ASN A 140 4.75 20.68 -6.07
CA ASN A 140 5.21 20.95 -7.44
C ASN A 140 4.73 22.34 -7.86
#